data_AF-A0A7Y3H3S0-F1
#
_entry.id   AF-A0A7Y3H3S0-F1
#
_cell.length_a   1.000
_cell.length_b   1.000
_cell.length_c   1.000
_cell.angle_alpha   90.00
_cell.angle_beta   90.00
_cell.angle_gamma   90.00
#
_symmetry.space_group_name_H-M   'P 1'
#
loop_
_entity.id
_entity.type
_entity.pdbx_description
1 polymer ?
#
loop_
_entity_poly.entity_id
_entity_poly.type
_entity_poly.pdbx_seq_one_letter_code
_entity_poly.pdbx_strand_id
1 'polypeptide(L)'
;MNQVYYNVIFDEQNFKKNIVEKSEFEASSFNNLLFEEAPINLSKFIDCQFVECDLSNCKMNMASFRDVEFQNCKMLGVRWDTVNPLLFKTTFKSCILSHSSFLGMD
;
A
#
# COMPACT_ATOMS: atom_id res chain seq x y z
N MET A 1 -0.36 -13.61 -15.70
CA MET A 1 -0.24 -12.29 -16.35
C MET A 1 -0.29 -11.25 -15.25
N ASN A 2 0.65 -10.31 -15.22
CA ASN A 2 0.55 -9.17 -14.32
C ASN A 2 -0.51 -8.22 -14.88
N GLN A 3 -1.45 -7.78 -14.03
CA GLN A 3 -2.38 -6.72 -14.39
C GLN A 3 -1.69 -5.37 -14.16
N VAL A 4 -1.80 -4.46 -15.13
CA VAL A 4 -1.20 -3.13 -15.07
C VAL A 4 -2.30 -2.10 -15.16
N TYR A 5 -2.30 -1.14 -14.24
CA TYR A 5 -3.27 -0.05 -14.13
C TYR A 5 -2.53 1.27 -14.18
N TYR A 6 -2.93 2.16 -15.09
CA TYR A 6 -2.35 3.49 -15.25
C TYR A 6 -3.44 4.55 -15.10
N ASN A 7 -3.20 5.54 -14.23
CA ASN A 7 -4.10 6.68 -14.01
C ASN A 7 -5.54 6.27 -13.66
N VAL A 8 -5.68 5.28 -12.77
CA VAL A 8 -6.98 4.78 -12.31
C VAL A 8 -7.28 5.30 -10.90
N ILE A 9 -8.54 5.65 -10.66
CA ILE A 9 -9.05 5.98 -9.33
C ILE A 9 -9.88 4.79 -8.84
N PHE A 10 -9.48 4.22 -7.72
CA PHE A 10 -10.21 3.20 -6.98
C PHE A 10 -10.85 3.85 -5.77
N ASP A 11 -12.18 3.82 -5.68
CA ASP A 11 -12.93 4.54 -4.64
C ASP A 11 -13.99 3.64 -3.99
N GLU A 12 -14.16 3.80 -2.68
CA GLU A 12 -15.17 3.16 -1.82
C GLU A 12 -15.27 1.62 -1.95
N GLN A 13 -14.15 0.94 -2.15
CA GLN A 13 -14.12 -0.53 -2.30
C GLN A 13 -13.67 -1.24 -1.02
N ASN A 14 -14.25 -2.42 -0.80
CA ASN A 14 -13.90 -3.29 0.32
C ASN A 14 -13.06 -4.48 -0.18
N PHE A 15 -11.78 -4.46 0.19
CA PHE A 15 -10.81 -5.50 -0.09
C PHE A 15 -10.35 -6.23 1.17
N LYS A 16 -11.09 -6.14 2.29
CA LYS A 16 -10.72 -6.83 3.53
C LYS A 16 -10.50 -8.30 3.26
N LYS A 17 -9.32 -8.80 3.61
CA LYS A 17 -8.89 -10.20 3.41
C LYS A 17 -8.85 -10.67 1.94
N ASN A 18 -9.12 -9.79 0.97
CA ASN A 18 -9.04 -10.12 -0.45
C ASN A 18 -7.59 -10.03 -0.94
N ILE A 19 -7.23 -10.95 -1.83
CA ILE A 19 -5.88 -11.07 -2.36
C ILE A 19 -5.67 -10.05 -3.48
N VAL A 20 -4.63 -9.21 -3.35
CA VAL A 20 -4.13 -8.32 -4.39
C VAL A 20 -2.69 -8.72 -4.72
N GLU A 21 -2.49 -9.52 -5.75
CA GLU A 21 -1.17 -10.06 -6.05
C GLU A 21 -0.71 -9.76 -7.46
N LYS A 22 0.60 -9.54 -7.61
CA LYS A 22 1.28 -9.45 -8.91
C LYS A 22 0.66 -8.42 -9.86
N SER A 23 0.21 -7.29 -9.29
CA SER A 23 -0.38 -6.17 -10.04
C SER A 23 0.53 -4.95 -9.97
N GLU A 24 0.48 -4.12 -11.00
CA GLU A 24 1.25 -2.88 -11.10
C GLU A 24 0.29 -1.71 -11.25
N PHE A 25 0.48 -0.70 -10.41
CA PHE A 25 -0.33 0.51 -10.37
C PHE A 25 0.61 1.70 -10.54
N GLU A 26 0.31 2.55 -11.50
CA GLU A 26 1.08 3.75 -11.82
C GLU A 26 0.15 4.96 -11.93
N ALA A 27 0.58 6.10 -11.37
CA ALA A 27 -0.18 7.36 -11.38
C ALA A 27 -1.63 7.22 -10.85
N SER A 28 -1.88 6.21 -10.00
CA SER A 28 -3.23 5.79 -9.59
C SER A 28 -3.54 6.18 -8.15
N SER A 29 -4.82 6.41 -7.85
CA SER A 29 -5.30 6.83 -6.53
C SER A 29 -6.22 5.79 -5.90
N PHE A 30 -6.05 5.58 -4.61
CA PHE A 30 -6.84 4.67 -3.79
C PHE A 30 -7.51 5.48 -2.67
N ASN A 31 -8.82 5.66 -2.77
CA ASN A 31 -9.58 6.54 -1.89
C ASN A 31 -10.56 5.73 -1.07
N ASN A 32 -10.57 5.93 0.25
CA ASN A 32 -11.53 5.33 1.17
C ASN A 32 -11.64 3.79 1.03
N LEU A 33 -10.50 3.11 0.80
CA LEU A 33 -10.47 1.66 0.62
C LEU A 33 -10.22 0.92 1.93
N LEU A 34 -10.88 -0.22 2.08
CA LEU A 34 -10.68 -1.11 3.22
C LEU A 34 -9.80 -2.29 2.80
N PHE A 35 -8.51 -2.24 3.13
CA PHE A 35 -7.53 -3.30 2.90
C PHE A 35 -7.21 -4.11 4.16
N GLU A 36 -7.87 -3.89 5.29
CA GLU A 36 -7.58 -4.60 6.55
C GLU A 36 -7.36 -6.11 6.35
N GLU A 37 -6.21 -6.62 6.82
CA GLU A 37 -5.75 -8.00 6.68
C GLU A 37 -5.57 -8.52 5.24
N ALA A 38 -5.68 -7.67 4.22
CA ALA A 38 -5.46 -8.05 2.82
C ALA A 38 -4.00 -8.41 2.56
N PRO A 39 -3.72 -9.51 1.85
CA PRO A 39 -2.41 -9.77 1.28
C PRO A 39 -2.25 -9.00 -0.05
N ILE A 40 -1.29 -8.08 -0.07
CA ILE A 40 -0.91 -7.22 -1.19
C ILE A 40 0.50 -7.60 -1.65
N ASN A 41 0.72 -8.88 -1.98
CA ASN A 41 2.07 -9.41 -2.20
C ASN A 41 2.53 -9.19 -3.65
N LEU A 42 3.84 -8.95 -3.83
CA LEU A 42 4.47 -8.86 -5.16
C LEU A 42 3.86 -7.79 -6.09
N SER A 43 3.08 -6.86 -5.54
CA SER A 43 2.46 -5.77 -6.29
C SER A 43 3.36 -4.53 -6.26
N LYS A 44 3.25 -3.68 -7.29
CA LYS A 44 4.04 -2.46 -7.44
C LYS A 44 3.14 -1.24 -7.48
N PHE A 45 3.56 -0.20 -6.78
CA PHE A 45 2.90 1.10 -6.73
C PHE A 45 3.94 2.16 -7.09
N ILE A 46 3.65 2.96 -8.11
CA ILE A 46 4.54 3.98 -8.69
C ILE A 46 3.75 5.27 -8.82
N ASP A 47 4.23 6.36 -8.24
CA ASP A 47 3.55 7.67 -8.31
C ASP A 47 2.07 7.58 -7.88
N CYS A 48 1.81 6.79 -6.84
CA CYS A 48 0.46 6.49 -6.37
C CYS A 48 0.11 7.27 -5.09
N GLN A 49 -1.18 7.48 -4.88
CA GLN A 49 -1.69 8.05 -3.64
C GLN A 49 -2.71 7.13 -2.98
N PHE A 50 -2.61 6.98 -1.66
CA PHE A 50 -3.62 6.35 -0.82
C PHE A 50 -4.19 7.41 0.12
N VAL A 51 -5.50 7.63 0.06
CA VAL A 51 -6.21 8.63 0.86
C VAL A 51 -7.30 7.95 1.67
N GLU A 52 -7.29 8.15 2.98
CA GLU A 52 -8.33 7.67 3.91
C GLU A 52 -8.54 6.14 3.87
N CYS A 53 -7.49 5.39 3.54
CA CYS A 53 -7.55 3.93 3.49
C CYS A 53 -7.26 3.28 4.86
N ASP A 54 -7.86 2.12 5.12
CA ASP A 54 -7.48 1.24 6.24
C ASP A 54 -6.63 0.07 5.71
N LEU A 55 -5.32 0.13 5.95
CA LEU A 55 -4.33 -0.89 5.64
C LEU A 55 -3.86 -1.66 6.89
N SER A 56 -4.67 -1.66 7.96
CA SER A 56 -4.31 -2.33 9.21
C SER A 56 -4.04 -3.82 9.00
N ASN A 57 -2.90 -4.30 9.50
CA ASN A 57 -2.44 -5.68 9.42
C ASN A 57 -2.34 -6.23 7.98
N CYS A 58 -2.29 -5.38 6.95
CA CYS A 58 -2.00 -5.83 5.60
C CYS A 58 -0.66 -6.56 5.54
N LYS A 59 -0.59 -7.60 4.70
CA LYS A 59 0.66 -8.29 4.38
C LYS A 59 1.16 -7.79 3.03
N MET A 60 2.29 -7.10 3.00
CA MET A 60 2.81 -6.45 1.79
C MET A 60 4.13 -7.10 1.34
N ASN A 61 4.22 -8.43 1.42
CA ASN A 61 5.48 -9.13 1.21
C ASN A 61 5.99 -8.90 -0.21
N MET A 62 7.22 -8.41 -0.34
CA MET A 62 7.88 -8.10 -1.59
C MET A 62 7.13 -7.08 -2.47
N ALA A 63 6.16 -6.36 -1.93
CA ALA A 63 5.53 -5.23 -2.63
C ALA A 63 6.56 -4.10 -2.82
N SER A 64 6.41 -3.27 -3.85
CA SER A 64 7.32 -2.15 -4.12
C SER A 64 6.55 -0.84 -4.14
N PHE A 65 7.10 0.20 -3.50
CA PHE A 65 6.43 1.50 -3.32
C PHE A 65 7.36 2.65 -3.70
N ARG A 66 7.34 3.06 -4.96
CA ARG A 66 8.18 4.15 -5.48
C ARG A 66 7.35 5.42 -5.61
N ASP A 67 7.74 6.47 -4.91
CA ASP A 67 7.05 7.77 -4.96
C ASP A 67 5.56 7.66 -4.56
N VAL A 68 5.29 6.95 -3.45
CA VAL A 68 3.91 6.72 -2.98
C VAL A 68 3.59 7.59 -1.76
N GLU A 69 2.46 8.29 -1.80
CA GLU A 69 1.96 9.07 -0.66
C GLU A 69 0.79 8.35 0.02
N PHE A 70 0.84 8.26 1.34
CA PHE A 70 -0.27 7.85 2.18
C PHE A 70 -0.76 9.08 2.97
N GLN A 71 -2.04 9.41 2.86
CA GLN A 71 -2.67 10.54 3.53
C GLN A 71 -3.89 10.07 4.33
N ASN A 72 -3.94 10.43 5.62
CA ASN A 72 -5.06 10.07 6.53
C ASN A 72 -5.31 8.55 6.61
N CYS A 73 -4.34 7.72 6.28
CA CYS A 73 -4.49 6.26 6.30
C CYS A 73 -4.26 5.68 7.69
N LYS A 74 -4.98 4.60 8.01
CA LYS A 74 -4.72 3.75 9.18
C LYS A 74 -3.89 2.56 8.74
N MET A 75 -2.70 2.39 9.32
CA MET A 75 -1.74 1.36 8.92
C MET A 75 -1.17 0.71 10.17
N LEU A 76 -2.05 0.17 11.01
CA LEU A 76 -1.66 -0.48 12.26
C LEU A 76 -0.96 -1.81 11.98
N GLY A 77 0.14 -2.07 12.67
CA GLY A 77 0.81 -3.38 12.60
C GLY A 77 1.43 -3.73 11.24
N VAL A 78 1.61 -2.74 10.34
CA VAL A 78 2.17 -2.99 9.01
C VAL A 78 3.68 -3.22 9.12
N ARG A 79 4.14 -4.29 8.47
CA ARG A 79 5.56 -4.67 8.41
C ARG A 79 6.18 -4.12 7.13
N TRP A 80 6.68 -2.89 7.18
CA TRP A 80 7.39 -2.28 6.05
C TRP A 80 8.73 -2.97 5.78
N ASP A 81 9.32 -3.59 6.79
CA ASP A 81 10.52 -4.41 6.64
C ASP A 81 10.33 -5.68 5.77
N THR A 82 9.11 -5.99 5.32
CA THR A 82 8.85 -7.08 4.36
C THR A 82 8.61 -6.60 2.93
N VAL A 83 8.57 -5.29 2.69
CA VAL A 83 8.45 -4.73 1.33
C VAL A 83 9.82 -4.74 0.65
N ASN A 84 9.87 -4.49 -0.66
CA ASN A 84 11.12 -4.35 -1.40
C ASN A 84 11.82 -3.03 -1.02
N PRO A 85 12.99 -3.07 -0.34
CA PRO A 85 13.66 -1.87 0.15
C PRO A 85 14.28 -1.03 -0.97
N LEU A 86 14.67 -1.64 -2.10
CA LEU A 86 15.37 -0.95 -3.20
C LEU A 86 14.53 0.15 -3.86
N LEU A 87 13.21 0.00 -3.80
CA LEU A 87 12.27 0.94 -4.41
C LEU A 87 11.42 1.65 -3.36
N PHE A 88 11.76 1.55 -2.07
CA PHE A 88 10.96 2.13 -1.01
C PHE A 88 11.17 3.64 -0.93
N LYS A 89 10.22 4.39 -1.46
CA LYS A 89 10.15 5.85 -1.35
C LYS A 89 8.71 6.23 -1.09
N THR A 90 8.40 6.43 0.19
CA THR A 90 7.03 6.70 0.65
C THR A 90 6.97 7.91 1.54
N THR A 91 5.82 8.59 1.54
CA THR A 91 5.50 9.67 2.47
C THR A 91 4.24 9.31 3.25
N PHE A 92 4.24 9.57 4.55
CA PHE A 92 3.09 9.37 5.43
C PHE A 92 2.64 10.71 6.01
N LYS A 93 1.41 11.13 5.69
CA LYS A 93 0.82 12.39 6.14
C LYS A 93 -0.43 12.11 6.95
N SER A 94 -0.41 12.50 8.23
CA SER A 94 -1.55 12.28 9.15
C SER A 94 -1.98 10.80 9.25
N CYS A 95 -1.03 9.87 9.10
CA CYS A 95 -1.30 8.44 9.18
C CYS A 95 -1.17 7.91 10.61
N ILE A 96 -1.93 6.86 10.91
CA ILE A 96 -1.78 6.11 12.16
C ILE A 96 -0.91 4.88 11.90
N LEU A 97 0.34 4.93 12.37
CA LEU A 97 1.37 3.90 12.13
C LEU A 97 1.68 3.04 13.38
N SER A 98 0.83 3.06 14.40
CA SER A 98 1.11 2.33 15.65
C SER A 98 1.36 0.85 15.40
N HIS A 99 2.39 0.30 16.05
CA HIS A 99 2.86 -1.09 15.91
C HIS A 99 3.41 -1.46 14.53
N SER A 100 3.61 -0.50 13.63
CA SER A 100 4.30 -0.74 12.36
C SER A 100 5.81 -0.83 12.57
N SER A 101 6.46 -1.61 11.70
CA SER A 101 7.90 -1.85 11.73
C SER A 101 8.53 -1.37 10.43
N PHE A 102 9.60 -0.59 10.56
CA PHE A 102 10.43 -0.06 9.46
C PHE A 102 11.89 -0.53 9.58
N LEU A 103 12.11 -1.67 10.23
CA LEU A 103 13.46 -2.17 10.50
C LEU A 103 14.24 -2.35 9.18
N GLY A 104 15.39 -1.69 9.06
CA GLY A 104 16.24 -1.76 7.86
C GLY A 104 15.70 -0.99 6.65
N MET A 105 14.73 -0.12 6.84
CA MET A 105 14.22 0.80 5.83
C MET A 105 14.83 2.19 6.12
N ASP A 106 15.72 2.65 5.24
CA ASP A 106 16.38 3.96 5.30
C ASP A 106 15.70 4.98 4.37
#